data_AF-A0A3Q2DXZ4-F1
#
_entry.id   AF-A0A3Q2DXZ4-F1
#
_cell.length_a   1.000
_cell.length_b   1.000
_cell.length_c   1.000
_cell.angle_alpha   90.00
_cell.angle_beta   90.00
_cell.angle_gamma   90.00
#
_symmetry.space_group_name_H-M   'P 1'
#
loop_
_entity.id
_entity.type
_entity.pdbx_description
1 polymer ?
#
loop_
_entity_poly.entity_id
_entity_poly.type
_entity_poly.pdbx_seq_one_letter_code
_entity_poly.pdbx_strand_id
1 'polypeptide(L)'
;MDAIYLDKSALKSVDDYWEYRRVVGDDDGGKLFTPEEYEEYKKKILPLRMKNRLYVSYGVPGGIDCKLIGPETQCFCGHRYKQHQTDWEVVPSERPLALPCKVMGCHCSTYTYTPRVGCNPVRCRCKHLPQDHSEAQGHMCKKCNFCSSFHSPFTCGCGRPCFEHRTLVETKLERQARGQPVGRDVPYAAMGGLTGFSSLMDGYLKHIVLFSGVSNYIYAIHQNLSMSYGKMWISREKSRCS
;
A
#
# COMPACT_ATOMS: atom_id res chain seq x y z
N MET A 1 32.88 -1.89 -22.15
CA MET A 1 31.69 -1.06 -21.88
C MET A 1 32.23 0.27 -21.40
N ASP A 2 32.14 1.30 -22.24
CA ASP A 2 32.63 2.63 -21.89
C ASP A 2 31.69 3.25 -20.85
N ALA A 3 32.28 3.85 -19.81
CA ALA A 3 31.51 4.49 -18.75
C ALA A 3 30.84 5.75 -19.30
N ILE A 4 29.51 5.81 -19.23
CA ILE A 4 28.72 6.99 -19.58
C ILE A 4 28.80 7.96 -18.39
N TYR A 5 29.43 9.12 -18.59
CA TYR A 5 29.48 10.19 -17.60
C TYR A 5 28.41 11.25 -17.91
N LEU A 6 27.56 11.54 -16.93
CA LEU A 6 26.54 12.60 -17.01
C LEU A 6 27.08 13.88 -16.37
N ASP A 7 26.92 15.00 -17.06
CA ASP A 7 27.17 16.31 -16.46
C ASP A 7 26.01 16.74 -15.52
N LYS A 8 26.19 17.87 -14.83
CA LYS A 8 25.17 18.38 -13.87
C LYS A 8 23.85 18.72 -14.56
N SER A 9 23.86 19.20 -15.80
CA SER A 9 22.66 19.49 -16.57
C SER A 9 21.90 18.20 -16.92
N ALA A 10 22.61 17.17 -17.34
CA ALA A 10 22.05 15.87 -17.67
C ALA A 10 21.43 15.19 -16.44
N LEU A 11 22.06 15.33 -15.26
CA LEU A 11 21.46 14.86 -13.99
C LEU A 11 20.15 15.59 -13.68
N LYS A 12 20.11 16.92 -13.86
CA LYS A 12 18.87 17.69 -13.65
C LYS A 12 17.75 17.26 -14.60
N SER A 13 18.05 17.05 -15.88
CA SER A 13 17.07 16.57 -16.86
C SER A 13 16.52 15.19 -16.50
N VAL A 14 17.36 14.31 -15.93
CA VAL A 14 16.91 13.02 -15.41
C VAL A 14 15.94 13.22 -14.26
N ASP A 15 16.29 14.03 -13.26
CA ASP A 15 15.43 14.32 -12.10
C ASP A 15 14.08 14.92 -12.50
N ASP A 16 14.09 15.90 -13.42
CA ASP A 16 12.89 16.55 -13.97
C ASP A 16 11.98 15.50 -14.66
N TYR A 17 12.55 14.57 -15.42
CA TYR A 17 11.81 13.47 -16.05
C TYR A 17 11.22 12.50 -15.02
N TRP A 18 11.93 12.18 -13.94
CA TRP A 18 11.41 11.35 -12.85
C TRP A 18 10.27 12.02 -12.09
N GLU A 19 10.33 13.34 -11.92
CA GLU A 19 9.22 14.11 -11.35
C GLU A 19 8.02 14.11 -12.29
N TYR A 20 8.22 14.43 -13.57
CA TYR A 20 7.19 14.35 -14.61
C TYR A 20 6.48 13.00 -14.58
N ARG A 21 7.24 11.89 -14.60
CA ARG A 21 6.68 10.54 -14.60
C ARG A 21 5.91 10.21 -13.32
N ARG A 22 6.27 10.78 -12.17
CA ARG A 22 5.52 10.61 -10.91
C ARG A 22 4.23 11.42 -10.87
N VAL A 23 4.23 12.61 -11.48
CA VAL A 23 3.06 13.49 -11.53
C VAL A 23 2.09 13.04 -12.62
N VAL A 24 2.57 12.75 -13.82
CA VAL A 24 1.73 12.38 -14.98
C VAL A 24 1.38 10.89 -14.99
N GLY A 25 2.26 10.02 -14.47
CA GLY A 25 2.02 8.58 -14.48
C GLY A 25 2.04 8.01 -15.89
N ASP A 26 0.90 7.45 -16.31
CA ASP A 26 0.69 6.89 -17.66
C ASP A 26 -0.41 7.68 -18.43
N ASP A 27 -0.77 8.89 -17.96
CA ASP A 27 -1.86 9.70 -18.56
C ASP A 27 -1.47 10.38 -19.88
N ASP A 28 -0.18 10.40 -20.22
CA ASP A 28 0.34 11.01 -21.45
C ASP A 28 0.18 10.13 -22.69
N GLY A 29 -0.38 8.92 -22.53
CA GLY A 29 -0.62 7.98 -23.63
C GLY A 29 0.65 7.55 -24.36
N GLY A 30 1.82 7.71 -23.72
CA GLY A 30 3.12 7.41 -24.32
C GLY A 30 3.77 8.54 -25.11
N LYS A 31 3.16 9.73 -25.17
CA LYS A 31 3.76 10.93 -25.78
C LYS A 31 3.99 12.00 -24.72
N LEU A 32 5.25 12.39 -24.52
CA LEU A 32 5.61 13.42 -23.55
C LEU A 32 4.90 14.75 -23.86
N PHE A 33 4.35 15.36 -22.80
CA PHE A 33 3.76 16.68 -22.88
C PHE A 33 4.81 17.75 -23.18
N THR A 34 4.37 18.83 -23.84
CA THR A 34 5.16 20.05 -23.90
C THR A 34 5.22 20.71 -22.51
N PRO A 35 6.19 21.62 -22.26
CA PRO A 35 6.24 22.36 -21.00
C PRO A 35 4.93 23.09 -20.67
N GLU A 36 4.26 23.65 -21.67
CA GLU A 36 2.98 24.36 -21.52
C GLU A 36 1.85 23.39 -21.14
N GLU A 37 1.73 22.26 -21.85
CA GLU A 37 0.75 21.20 -21.56
C GLU A 37 0.94 20.63 -20.14
N TYR A 38 2.19 20.47 -19.70
CA TYR A 38 2.50 19.99 -18.35
C TYR A 38 2.10 20.98 -17.25
N GLU A 39 2.32 22.28 -17.45
CA GLU A 39 1.89 23.31 -16.50
C GLU A 39 0.36 23.38 -16.38
N GLU A 40 -0.35 23.27 -17.51
CA GLU A 40 -1.82 23.21 -17.53
C GLU A 40 -2.33 21.95 -16.82
N TYR A 41 -1.72 20.79 -17.10
CA TYR A 41 -2.03 19.53 -16.42
C TYR A 41 -1.87 19.67 -14.90
N LYS A 42 -0.76 20.27 -14.43
CA LYS A 42 -0.53 20.50 -12.99
C LYS A 42 -1.61 21.40 -12.38
N LYS A 43 -1.95 22.52 -13.03
CA LYS A 43 -2.98 23.44 -12.53
C LYS A 43 -4.34 22.75 -12.37
N LYS A 44 -4.67 21.82 -13.28
CA LYS A 44 -5.93 21.07 -13.23
C LYS A 44 -5.91 19.95 -12.20
N ILE A 45 -4.88 19.10 -12.22
CA ILE A 45 -4.88 17.81 -11.52
C ILE A 45 -4.39 17.91 -10.08
N LEU A 46 -3.44 18.80 -9.78
CA LEU A 46 -2.89 18.88 -8.42
C LEU A 46 -3.95 19.24 -7.36
N PRO A 47 -4.81 20.27 -7.55
CA PRO A 47 -5.85 20.58 -6.58
C PRO A 47 -6.83 19.41 -6.37
N LEU A 48 -7.18 18.72 -7.46
CA LEU A 48 -8.06 17.54 -7.42
C LEU A 48 -7.45 16.43 -6.59
N ARG A 49 -6.16 16.11 -6.79
CA ARG A 49 -5.47 15.08 -6.02
C ARG A 49 -5.31 15.46 -4.55
N MET A 50 -5.01 16.72 -4.23
CA MET A 50 -4.90 17.14 -2.83
C MET A 50 -6.24 16.99 -2.09
N LYS A 51 -7.37 17.25 -2.76
CA LYS A 51 -8.71 17.16 -2.17
C LYS A 51 -9.26 15.73 -2.14
N ASN A 52 -9.17 15.03 -3.25
CA ASN A 52 -9.89 13.78 -3.52
C ASN A 52 -8.98 12.54 -3.60
N ARG A 53 -7.74 12.62 -3.10
CA ARG A 53 -6.85 11.46 -3.02
C ARG A 53 -7.55 10.28 -2.35
N LEU A 54 -7.52 9.15 -3.04
CA LEU A 54 -7.96 7.86 -2.52
C LEU A 54 -6.82 7.15 -1.79
N TYR A 55 -7.14 6.62 -0.62
CA TYR A 55 -6.28 5.77 0.18
C TYR A 55 -6.72 4.32 -0.01
N VAL A 56 -5.81 3.50 -0.51
CA VAL A 56 -6.11 2.10 -0.83
C VAL A 56 -5.24 1.19 0.01
N SER A 57 -5.88 0.31 0.75
CA SER A 57 -5.24 -0.71 1.57
C SER A 57 -5.84 -2.08 1.32
N TYR A 58 -5.10 -3.11 1.69
CA TYR A 58 -5.57 -4.48 1.73
C TYR A 58 -5.39 -5.00 3.15
N GLY A 59 -6.48 -5.44 3.75
CA GLY A 59 -6.53 -5.79 5.16
C GLY A 59 -7.83 -6.47 5.52
N VAL A 60 -7.93 -6.95 6.75
CA VAL A 60 -9.20 -7.42 7.30
C VAL A 60 -10.02 -6.19 7.71
N PRO A 61 -11.27 -6.05 7.26
CA PRO A 61 -12.12 -4.93 7.68
C PRO A 61 -12.19 -4.80 9.21
N GLY A 62 -11.95 -3.59 9.73
CA GLY A 62 -11.87 -3.33 11.17
C GLY A 62 -10.56 -3.76 11.85
N GLY A 63 -9.67 -4.44 11.13
CA GLY A 63 -8.33 -4.80 11.58
C GLY A 63 -7.24 -3.87 11.04
N ILE A 64 -6.02 -4.40 10.91
CA ILE A 64 -4.88 -3.67 10.37
C ILE A 64 -4.82 -3.67 8.84
N ASP A 65 -4.21 -2.62 8.29
CA ASP A 65 -3.82 -2.55 6.87
C ASP A 65 -2.61 -3.48 6.63
N CYS A 66 -2.87 -4.72 6.18
CA CYS A 66 -1.85 -5.73 5.90
C CYS A 66 -0.90 -5.32 4.75
N LYS A 67 -1.43 -4.64 3.74
CA LYS A 67 -0.65 -4.06 2.63
C LYS A 67 -1.22 -2.69 2.27
N LEU A 68 -0.35 -1.71 2.06
CA LEU A 68 -0.74 -0.43 1.48
C LEU A 68 -0.45 -0.46 -0.01
N ILE A 69 -1.43 0.00 -0.79
CA ILE A 69 -1.38 -0.06 -2.24
C ILE A 69 -0.73 1.23 -2.75
N GLY A 70 0.29 1.07 -3.58
CA GLY A 70 0.97 2.16 -4.27
C GLY A 70 0.81 2.07 -5.79
N PRO A 71 1.35 3.04 -6.55
CA PRO A 71 1.12 3.18 -7.99
C PRO A 71 1.54 1.95 -8.79
N GLU A 72 2.63 1.29 -8.38
CA GLU A 72 3.21 0.12 -9.04
C GLU A 72 2.59 -1.22 -8.59
N THR A 73 1.65 -1.19 -7.63
CA THR A 73 1.07 -2.42 -7.09
C THR A 73 0.08 -3.03 -8.07
N GLN A 74 0.28 -4.29 -8.44
CA GLN A 74 -0.55 -4.98 -9.42
C GLN A 74 -1.93 -5.35 -8.88
N CYS A 75 -2.95 -5.08 -9.69
CA CYS A 75 -4.31 -5.55 -9.56
C CYS A 75 -4.41 -7.04 -9.94
N PHE A 76 -5.53 -7.67 -9.62
CA PHE A 76 -5.92 -9.00 -10.09
C PHE A 76 -5.84 -9.14 -11.61
N CYS A 77 -6.24 -8.11 -12.36
CA CYS A 77 -6.15 -8.09 -13.82
C CYS A 77 -4.71 -8.03 -14.37
N GLY A 78 -3.69 -7.93 -13.50
CA GLY A 78 -2.27 -7.83 -13.86
C GLY A 78 -1.76 -6.40 -14.07
N HIS A 79 -2.66 -5.44 -14.31
CA HIS A 79 -2.30 -4.03 -14.48
C HIS A 79 -2.02 -3.32 -13.15
N ARG A 80 -1.26 -2.23 -13.21
CA ARG A 80 -0.82 -1.46 -12.04
C ARG A 80 -1.94 -0.56 -11.51
N TYR A 81 -1.88 -0.21 -10.23
CA TYR A 81 -2.85 0.70 -9.62
C TYR A 81 -2.95 2.05 -10.35
N LYS A 82 -1.82 2.61 -10.80
CA LYS A 82 -1.80 3.85 -11.62
C LYS A 82 -2.53 3.76 -12.96
N GLN A 83 -2.76 2.55 -13.45
CA GLN A 83 -3.50 2.29 -14.69
C GLN A 83 -5.01 2.13 -14.46
N HIS A 84 -5.49 2.32 -13.22
CA HIS A 84 -6.91 2.33 -12.89
C HIS A 84 -7.40 3.78 -12.70
N GLN A 85 -8.71 4.00 -12.74
CA GLN A 85 -9.31 5.30 -12.48
C GLN A 85 -9.19 5.62 -10.99
N THR A 86 -8.22 6.47 -10.65
CA THR A 86 -7.87 6.84 -9.26
C THR A 86 -8.17 8.30 -8.95
N ASP A 87 -8.21 9.15 -9.97
CA ASP A 87 -8.53 10.57 -9.87
C ASP A 87 -10.02 10.79 -10.17
N TRP A 88 -10.71 11.48 -9.26
CA TRP A 88 -12.14 11.80 -9.36
C TRP A 88 -12.35 13.29 -9.07
N GLU A 89 -13.18 13.96 -9.87
CA GLU A 89 -13.60 15.35 -9.59
C GLU A 89 -14.54 15.41 -8.37
N VAL A 90 -15.46 14.45 -8.31
CA VAL A 90 -16.33 14.19 -7.16
C VAL A 90 -16.24 12.70 -6.86
N VAL A 91 -15.79 12.37 -5.65
CA VAL A 91 -15.70 10.98 -5.21
C VAL A 91 -17.11 10.42 -4.99
N PRO A 92 -17.48 9.30 -5.63
CA PRO A 92 -18.79 8.68 -5.42
C PRO A 92 -19.02 8.32 -3.95
N SER A 93 -20.27 8.46 -3.49
CA SER A 93 -20.64 8.06 -2.12
C SER A 93 -20.92 6.56 -1.98
N GLU A 94 -21.17 5.86 -3.09
CA GLU A 94 -21.43 4.42 -3.11
C GLU A 94 -20.17 3.63 -2.74
N ARG A 95 -20.34 2.60 -1.89
CA ARG A 95 -19.25 1.74 -1.42
C ARG A 95 -19.55 0.28 -1.78
N PRO A 96 -18.55 -0.50 -2.24
CA PRO A 96 -17.15 -0.12 -2.45
C PRO A 96 -16.93 0.75 -3.71
N LEU A 97 -15.93 1.64 -3.68
CA LEU A 97 -15.59 2.46 -4.84
C LEU A 97 -15.05 1.60 -5.98
N ALA A 98 -15.71 1.65 -7.13
CA ALA A 98 -15.24 1.03 -8.36
C ALA A 98 -14.07 1.83 -8.92
N LEU A 99 -12.92 1.18 -9.06
CA LEU A 99 -11.74 1.73 -9.73
C LEU A 99 -11.52 0.93 -11.02
N PRO A 100 -12.22 1.24 -12.13
CA PRO A 100 -12.07 0.51 -13.38
C PRO A 100 -10.67 0.68 -13.98
N CYS A 101 -10.20 -0.35 -14.69
CA CYS A 101 -8.93 -0.30 -15.40
C CYS A 101 -9.05 0.56 -16.67
N LYS A 102 -8.09 1.45 -16.91
CA LYS A 102 -8.02 2.33 -18.09
C LYS A 102 -7.27 1.69 -19.28
N VAL A 103 -6.68 0.51 -19.10
CA VAL A 103 -5.95 -0.18 -20.18
C VAL A 103 -6.92 -0.72 -21.21
N MET A 104 -6.68 -0.39 -22.48
CA MET A 104 -7.48 -0.84 -23.61
C MET A 104 -7.65 -2.36 -23.63
N GLY A 105 -8.89 -2.83 -23.74
CA GLY A 105 -9.24 -4.26 -23.79
C GLY A 105 -9.34 -4.97 -22.43
N CYS A 106 -9.11 -4.27 -21.30
CA CYS A 106 -9.27 -4.86 -19.98
C CYS A 106 -10.69 -4.64 -19.43
N HIS A 107 -11.39 -5.71 -19.04
CA HIS A 107 -12.76 -5.64 -18.49
C HIS A 107 -12.82 -5.56 -16.96
N CYS A 108 -11.72 -5.15 -16.31
CA CYS A 108 -11.64 -5.01 -14.86
C CYS A 108 -12.43 -3.77 -14.40
N SER A 109 -13.51 -3.99 -13.65
CA SER A 109 -14.36 -2.90 -13.14
C SER A 109 -13.93 -2.37 -11.77
N THR A 110 -13.12 -3.11 -11.02
CA THR A 110 -12.70 -2.71 -9.67
C THR A 110 -11.30 -3.21 -9.36
N TYR A 111 -10.46 -2.32 -8.82
CA TYR A 111 -9.14 -2.68 -8.36
C TYR A 111 -9.20 -3.66 -7.18
N THR A 112 -8.63 -4.86 -7.38
CA THR A 112 -8.55 -5.90 -6.36
C THR A 112 -7.10 -6.33 -6.20
N TYR A 113 -6.55 -6.16 -5.00
CA TYR A 113 -5.21 -6.64 -4.69
C TYR A 113 -5.19 -8.16 -4.46
N THR A 114 -4.21 -8.83 -5.04
CA THR A 114 -3.91 -10.24 -4.77
C THR A 114 -2.57 -10.36 -4.02
N PRO A 115 -2.54 -11.03 -2.86
CA PRO A 115 -1.30 -11.26 -2.13
C PRO A 115 -0.22 -11.94 -2.97
N ARG A 116 1.03 -11.68 -2.61
CA ARG A 116 2.21 -12.27 -3.24
C ARG A 116 3.10 -12.93 -2.21
N VAL A 117 3.75 -14.00 -2.62
CA VAL A 117 4.83 -14.67 -1.89
C VAL A 117 6.09 -14.47 -2.71
N GLY A 118 6.96 -13.56 -2.25
CA GLY A 118 8.07 -13.05 -3.04
C GLY A 118 7.57 -12.40 -4.34
N CYS A 119 8.13 -12.81 -5.47
CA CYS A 119 7.72 -12.30 -6.78
C CYS A 119 6.41 -12.92 -7.30
N ASN A 120 5.97 -14.03 -6.71
CA ASN A 120 4.88 -14.85 -7.26
C ASN A 120 3.53 -14.50 -6.61
N PRO A 121 2.45 -14.30 -7.40
CA PRO A 121 1.12 -14.17 -6.83
C PRO A 121 0.66 -15.49 -6.22
N VAL A 122 -0.19 -15.41 -5.20
CA VAL A 122 -0.78 -16.60 -4.58
C VAL A 122 -1.67 -17.34 -5.57
N ARG A 123 -1.72 -18.67 -5.45
CA ARG A 123 -2.52 -19.53 -6.32
C ARG A 123 -3.94 -19.67 -5.77
N CYS A 124 -4.89 -19.88 -6.67
CA CYS A 124 -6.23 -20.31 -6.34
C CYS A 124 -6.22 -21.75 -5.79
N ARG A 125 -7.29 -22.19 -5.14
CA ARG A 125 -7.55 -23.58 -4.74
C ARG A 125 -7.48 -24.54 -5.94
N CYS A 126 -7.82 -24.08 -7.14
CA CYS A 126 -7.66 -24.83 -8.38
C CYS A 126 -6.19 -24.90 -8.88
N LYS A 127 -5.23 -24.38 -8.12
CA LYS A 127 -3.76 -24.32 -8.38
C LYS A 127 -3.32 -23.37 -9.51
N HIS A 128 -4.27 -22.77 -10.22
CA HIS A 128 -4.01 -21.77 -11.25
C HIS A 128 -3.69 -20.38 -10.68
N LEU A 129 -3.02 -19.55 -11.48
CA LEU A 129 -2.63 -18.19 -11.11
C LEU A 129 -3.81 -17.21 -11.30
N PRO A 130 -3.77 -16.01 -10.71
CA PRO A 130 -4.80 -14.99 -10.94
C PRO A 130 -4.99 -14.65 -12.43
N GLN A 131 -3.90 -14.65 -13.21
CA GLN A 131 -3.90 -14.40 -14.66
C GLN A 131 -4.69 -15.45 -15.45
N ASP A 132 -4.86 -16.66 -14.90
CA ASP A 132 -5.65 -17.73 -15.49
C ASP A 132 -7.15 -17.60 -15.18
N HIS A 133 -7.56 -16.52 -14.52
CA HIS A 133 -8.94 -16.22 -14.19
C HIS A 133 -9.40 -14.96 -14.93
N SER A 134 -10.71 -14.80 -15.04
CA SER A 134 -11.32 -13.60 -15.61
C SER A 134 -11.06 -12.39 -14.72
N GLU A 135 -10.67 -11.29 -15.34
CA GLU A 135 -10.56 -9.98 -14.73
C GLU A 135 -11.93 -9.37 -14.40
N ALA A 136 -13.01 -9.89 -15.02
CA ALA A 136 -14.38 -9.49 -14.73
C ALA A 136 -14.84 -9.94 -13.34
N GLN A 137 -15.95 -9.38 -12.88
CA GLN A 137 -16.58 -9.77 -11.61
C GLN A 137 -16.81 -11.29 -11.55
N GLY A 138 -16.54 -11.87 -10.39
CA GLY A 138 -16.64 -13.32 -10.14
C GLY A 138 -15.32 -14.08 -10.33
N HIS A 139 -14.37 -13.56 -11.11
CA HIS A 139 -13.03 -14.17 -11.27
C HIS A 139 -13.06 -15.66 -11.62
N MET A 140 -13.87 -16.04 -12.61
CA MET A 140 -13.99 -17.43 -13.07
C MET A 140 -12.68 -17.93 -13.68
N CYS A 141 -12.31 -19.18 -13.42
CA CYS A 141 -11.10 -19.76 -14.00
C CYS A 141 -11.30 -20.06 -15.50
N LYS A 142 -10.34 -19.64 -16.34
CA LYS A 142 -10.34 -19.90 -17.79
C LYS A 142 -9.80 -21.30 -18.14
N LYS A 143 -9.12 -21.96 -17.19
CA LYS A 143 -8.45 -23.26 -17.39
C LYS A 143 -9.22 -24.47 -16.87
N CYS A 144 -10.21 -24.26 -15.99
CA CYS A 144 -10.95 -25.38 -15.40
C CYS A 144 -12.42 -25.02 -15.15
N ASN A 145 -13.29 -26.01 -15.26
CA ASN A 145 -14.75 -25.82 -15.23
C ASN A 145 -15.37 -25.87 -13.83
N PHE A 146 -14.60 -26.27 -12.81
CA PHE A 146 -15.08 -26.43 -11.43
C PHE A 146 -14.74 -25.22 -10.53
N CYS A 147 -13.98 -24.24 -11.03
CA CYS A 147 -13.57 -23.06 -10.27
C CYS A 147 -14.37 -21.83 -10.70
N SER A 148 -15.47 -21.58 -9.99
CA SER A 148 -16.37 -20.45 -10.24
C SER A 148 -15.83 -19.10 -9.75
N SER A 149 -14.89 -19.10 -8.81
CA SER A 149 -14.29 -17.87 -8.30
C SER A 149 -12.86 -18.07 -7.79
N PHE A 150 -12.06 -17.01 -7.85
CA PHE A 150 -10.73 -17.02 -7.29
C PHE A 150 -10.76 -17.08 -5.77
N HIS A 151 -10.24 -18.17 -5.20
CA HIS A 151 -10.12 -18.34 -3.77
C HIS A 151 -8.76 -18.96 -3.44
N SER A 152 -7.91 -18.26 -2.69
CA SER A 152 -6.60 -18.78 -2.28
C SER A 152 -6.65 -19.37 -0.86
N PRO A 153 -6.01 -20.53 -0.59
CA PRO A 153 -5.82 -21.04 0.77
C PRO A 153 -4.69 -20.32 1.53
N PHE A 154 -4.07 -19.30 0.94
CA PHE A 154 -2.97 -18.54 1.54
C PHE A 154 -3.38 -17.86 2.85
N THR A 155 -2.51 -17.95 3.86
CA THR A 155 -2.63 -17.21 5.12
C THR A 155 -1.72 -15.99 5.06
N CYS A 156 -2.29 -14.80 5.29
CA CYS A 156 -1.52 -13.56 5.32
C CYS A 156 -0.58 -13.52 6.53
N GLY A 157 0.48 -12.72 6.47
CA GLY A 157 1.40 -12.52 7.60
C GLY A 157 0.75 -11.98 8.87
N CYS A 158 -0.48 -11.43 8.79
CA CYS A 158 -1.27 -11.08 9.98
C CYS A 158 -1.93 -12.29 10.67
N GLY A 159 -1.74 -13.51 10.15
CA GLY A 159 -2.31 -14.75 10.68
C GLY A 159 -3.74 -15.06 10.22
N ARG A 160 -4.40 -14.16 9.48
CA ARG A 160 -5.76 -14.36 8.94
C ARG A 160 -5.71 -14.89 7.50
N PRO A 161 -6.68 -15.72 7.08
CA PRO A 161 -6.71 -16.24 5.72
C PRO A 161 -7.03 -15.14 4.69
N CYS A 162 -6.56 -15.34 3.46
CA CYS A 162 -6.66 -14.37 2.36
C CYS A 162 -8.12 -13.96 2.05
N PHE A 163 -9.09 -14.86 2.21
CA PHE A 163 -10.50 -14.60 1.87
C PHE A 163 -11.20 -13.65 2.85
N GLU A 164 -10.65 -13.45 4.06
CA GLU A 164 -11.18 -12.46 5.00
C GLU A 164 -10.70 -11.04 4.69
N HIS A 165 -9.66 -10.91 3.87
CA HIS A 165 -9.12 -9.63 3.50
C HIS A 165 -9.93 -9.03 2.35
N ARG A 166 -10.04 -7.70 2.37
CA ARG A 166 -10.65 -6.92 1.29
C ARG A 166 -9.71 -5.80 0.89
N THR A 167 -9.81 -5.39 -0.36
CA THR A 167 -9.22 -4.12 -0.80
C THR A 167 -10.17 -3.02 -0.36
N LEU A 168 -9.70 -2.13 0.52
CA LEU A 168 -10.44 -1.00 1.04
C LEU A 168 -9.99 0.25 0.29
N VAL A 169 -10.95 0.97 -0.29
CA VAL A 169 -10.74 2.25 -0.97
C VAL A 169 -11.46 3.31 -0.17
N GLU A 170 -10.71 4.26 0.36
CA GLU A 170 -11.19 5.26 1.32
C GLU A 170 -10.81 6.67 0.89
N THR A 171 -11.63 7.63 1.27
CA THR A 171 -11.28 9.05 1.24
C THR A 171 -10.38 9.40 2.44
N LYS A 172 -9.79 10.61 2.41
CA LYS A 172 -9.02 11.15 3.53
C LYS A 172 -9.83 11.14 4.84
N LEU A 173 -11.09 11.57 4.79
CA LEU A 173 -11.96 11.65 5.96
C LEU A 173 -12.29 10.27 6.55
N GLU A 174 -12.62 9.29 5.70
CA GLU A 174 -12.91 7.92 6.15
C GLU A 174 -11.69 7.27 6.79
N ARG A 175 -10.50 7.48 6.20
CA ARG A 175 -9.25 6.97 6.74
C ARG A 175 -8.91 7.58 8.10
N GLN A 176 -9.13 8.89 8.26
CA GLN A 176 -8.96 9.58 9.55
C GLN A 176 -9.96 9.09 10.59
N ALA A 177 -11.22 8.87 10.21
CA ALA A 177 -12.24 8.32 11.09
C ALA A 177 -11.86 6.91 11.59
N ARG A 178 -11.16 6.11 10.78
CA ARG A 178 -10.58 4.81 11.20
C ARG A 178 -9.27 4.96 12.01
N GLY A 179 -8.82 6.17 12.31
CA GLY A 179 -7.58 6.43 13.04
C GLY A 179 -6.31 6.03 12.29
N GLN A 180 -6.39 5.88 10.96
CA GLN A 180 -5.24 5.48 10.14
C GLN A 180 -4.44 6.69 9.65
N PRO A 181 -3.11 6.56 9.46
CA PRO A 181 -2.28 7.67 9.04
C PRO A 181 -2.61 8.07 7.59
N VAL A 182 -2.64 9.38 7.35
CA VAL A 182 -2.90 10.00 6.04
C VAL A 182 -1.61 10.52 5.41
N GLY A 183 -0.60 10.85 6.23
CA GLY A 183 0.67 11.40 5.76
C GLY A 183 0.54 12.82 5.20
N ARG A 184 1.59 13.27 4.50
CA ARG A 184 1.58 14.56 3.80
C ARG A 184 0.88 14.42 2.45
N ASP A 185 0.19 15.48 2.06
CA ASP A 185 -0.41 15.56 0.73
C ASP A 185 0.71 15.68 -0.32
N VAL A 186 0.57 14.94 -1.42
CA VAL A 186 1.60 14.81 -2.47
C VAL A 186 0.96 14.88 -3.85
N PRO A 187 1.66 15.45 -4.85
CA PRO A 187 1.10 15.69 -6.19
C PRO A 187 1.05 14.44 -7.09
N TYR A 188 1.59 13.31 -6.65
CA TYR A 188 1.86 12.16 -7.51
C TYR A 188 0.61 11.34 -7.85
N ALA A 189 0.59 10.81 -9.06
CA ALA A 189 -0.50 9.98 -9.57
C ALA A 189 -0.62 8.68 -8.77
N ALA A 190 -1.86 8.31 -8.44
CA ALA A 190 -2.19 7.01 -7.85
C ALA A 190 -1.31 6.60 -6.64
N MET A 191 -1.02 7.55 -5.74
CA MET A 191 -0.25 7.26 -4.52
C MET A 191 -0.91 6.23 -3.60
N GLY A 192 -2.24 6.10 -3.70
CA GLY A 192 -3.00 5.13 -2.93
C GLY A 192 -2.77 5.31 -1.43
N GLY A 193 -2.55 4.18 -0.74
CA GLY A 193 -2.34 4.14 0.71
C GLY A 193 -0.93 4.51 1.19
N LEU A 194 0.01 4.90 0.32
CA LEU A 194 1.39 5.20 0.74
C LEU A 194 1.49 6.56 1.47
N THR A 195 1.81 6.54 2.76
CA THR A 195 1.87 7.75 3.60
C THR A 195 3.26 8.02 4.19
N GLY A 196 4.21 7.11 4.01
CA GLY A 196 5.60 7.22 4.47
C GLY A 196 6.36 5.91 4.32
N PHE A 197 7.61 5.84 4.79
CA PHE A 197 8.45 4.64 4.65
C PHE A 197 7.85 3.40 5.34
N SER A 198 7.25 3.58 6.51
CA SER A 198 6.54 2.51 7.23
C SER A 198 5.41 1.91 6.41
N SER A 199 4.89 2.61 5.41
CA SER A 199 3.84 2.10 4.54
C SER A 199 4.27 0.91 3.69
N LEU A 200 5.57 0.84 3.37
CA LEU A 200 6.18 -0.21 2.55
C LEU A 200 6.33 -1.54 3.30
N MET A 201 6.32 -1.48 4.64
CA MET A 201 6.40 -2.66 5.50
C MET A 201 5.14 -3.51 5.39
N ASP A 202 5.31 -4.83 5.42
CA ASP A 202 4.17 -5.75 5.49
C ASP A 202 3.50 -5.70 6.87
N GLY A 203 2.19 -5.95 6.91
CA GLY A 203 1.34 -5.65 8.06
C GLY A 203 1.78 -6.21 9.41
N TYR A 204 2.38 -7.41 9.44
CA TYR A 204 2.86 -8.00 10.70
C TYR A 204 3.98 -7.14 11.33
N LEU A 205 4.86 -6.56 10.51
CA LEU A 205 5.91 -5.67 10.98
C LEU A 205 5.34 -4.34 11.49
N LYS A 206 4.21 -3.88 10.90
CA LYS A 206 3.51 -2.68 11.38
C LYS A 206 2.90 -2.87 12.77
N HIS A 207 2.39 -4.07 13.09
CA HIS A 207 1.97 -4.40 14.45
C HIS A 207 3.13 -4.24 15.43
N ILE A 208 4.30 -4.80 15.12
CA ILE A 208 5.48 -4.73 15.98
C ILE A 208 5.90 -3.28 16.25
N VAL A 209 5.86 -2.41 15.24
CA VAL A 209 6.22 -0.98 15.38
C VAL A 209 5.20 -0.22 16.23
N LEU A 210 3.91 -0.54 16.13
CA LEU A 210 2.90 0.04 17.02
C LEU A 210 3.13 -0.39 18.48
N PHE A 211 3.53 -1.64 18.73
CA PHE A 211 3.87 -2.12 20.07
C PHE A 211 5.20 -1.57 20.60
N SER A 212 6.21 -1.34 19.75
CA SER A 212 7.48 -0.75 20.19
C SER A 212 7.37 0.75 20.49
N GLY A 213 6.37 1.46 19.95
CA GLY A 213 5.96 2.78 20.43
C GLY A 213 5.33 2.77 21.84
N VAL A 214 4.84 1.62 22.30
CA VAL A 214 4.40 1.38 23.70
C VAL A 214 5.55 0.84 24.56
N SER A 215 6.69 0.48 23.97
CA SER A 215 7.87 -0.04 24.66
C SER A 215 8.74 1.04 25.32
N ASN A 216 8.14 2.13 25.79
CA ASN A 216 8.71 2.93 26.88
C ASN A 216 8.24 2.42 28.27
N TYR A 217 7.24 1.54 28.33
CA TYR A 217 6.79 0.97 29.62
C TYR A 217 7.58 -0.26 30.09
N ILE A 218 8.20 -1.03 29.18
CA ILE A 218 8.95 -2.24 29.56
C ILE A 218 10.37 -1.90 30.04
N TYR A 219 11.01 -0.85 29.49
CA TYR A 219 12.29 -0.36 30.02
C TYR A 219 12.14 0.32 31.40
N ALA A 220 10.97 0.91 31.70
CA ALA A 220 10.69 1.51 33.00
C ALA A 220 10.43 0.46 34.11
N ILE A 221 9.90 -0.72 33.76
CA ILE A 221 9.68 -1.81 34.73
C ILE A 221 10.98 -2.57 35.01
N HIS A 222 11.87 -2.74 34.02
CA HIS A 222 13.18 -3.38 34.25
C HIS A 222 14.15 -2.52 35.08
N GLN A 223 14.05 -1.19 35.03
CA GLN A 223 14.85 -0.31 35.92
C GLN A 223 14.26 -0.17 37.33
N ASN A 224 12.93 -0.26 37.49
CA ASN A 224 12.30 -0.23 38.82
C ASN A 224 12.38 -1.57 39.58
N LEU A 225 12.43 -2.70 38.87
CA LEU A 225 12.70 -4.00 39.49
C LEU A 225 14.18 -4.15 39.88
N SER A 226 15.14 -3.63 39.11
CA SER A 226 16.56 -3.67 39.51
C SER A 226 16.87 -2.79 40.72
N MET A 227 16.17 -1.65 40.90
CA MET A 227 16.30 -0.80 42.09
C MET A 227 15.59 -1.35 43.33
N SER A 228 14.60 -2.23 43.16
CA SER A 228 13.89 -2.87 44.29
C SER A 228 14.60 -4.12 44.79
N TYR A 229 15.18 -4.92 43.89
CA TYR A 229 15.95 -6.11 44.28
C TYR A 229 17.40 -5.80 44.68
N GLY A 230 17.98 -4.67 44.23
CA GLY A 230 19.31 -4.21 44.68
C GLY A 230 19.36 -3.65 46.11
N LYS A 231 18.23 -3.15 46.64
CA LYS A 231 18.14 -2.67 48.03
C LYS A 231 17.86 -3.77 49.06
N MET A 232 17.37 -4.94 48.61
CA MET A 232 17.08 -6.07 49.49
C MET A 232 18.30 -7.01 49.67
N TRP A 233 19.30 -6.95 48.79
CA TRP A 233 20.55 -7.69 48.93
C TRP A 233 21.59 -6.96 49.80
N ILE A 234 21.67 -5.62 49.75
CA ILE A 234 22.64 -4.85 50.56
C ILE A 234 22.29 -4.79 52.06
N SER A 235 21.03 -5.06 52.45
CA SER A 235 20.64 -5.14 53.86
C SER A 235 20.79 -6.53 54.50
N ARG A 236 21.13 -7.58 53.72
CA ARG A 236 21.26 -8.96 54.24
C ARG A 236 22.71 -9.42 54.48
N GLU A 237 23.70 -8.65 54.03
CA GLU A 237 25.13 -8.91 54.27
C GLU A 237 25.72 -8.15 55.48
N LYS A 238 25.01 -7.18 56.06
CA LYS A 238 25.43 -6.49 57.30
C LYS A 238 25.04 -7.16 58.61
N SER A 239 24.32 -8.29 58.57
CA SER A 239 23.94 -9.08 59.75
C SER A 239 24.66 -10.44 59.82
N ARG A 240 25.78 -10.59 59.10
CA ARG A 240 26.63 -11.79 59.13
C ARG A 240 28.12 -11.48 59.30
N CYS A 241 28.41 -10.35 59.94
CA CYS A 241 29.70 -10.00 60.51
C CYS A 241 29.46 -9.29 61.85
N SER A 242 29.11 -10.08 62.86
CA SER A 242 29.23 -9.81 64.30
C SER A 242 29.32 -11.15 64.99
#